data_AF-A0A1B6HUD8-F1
#
_entry.id   AF-A0A1B6HUD8-F1
#
_cell.length_a   1.000
_cell.length_b   1.000
_cell.length_c   1.000
_cell.angle_alpha   90.00
_cell.angle_beta   90.00
_cell.angle_gamma   90.00
#
_symmetry.space_group_name_H-M   'P 1'
#
loop_
_entity.id
_entity.type
_entity.pdbx_description
1 polymer ?
#
loop_
_entity_poly.entity_id
_entity_poly.type
_entity_poly.pdbx_seq_one_letter_code
_entity_poly.pdbx_strand_id
1 'polypeptide(L)'
;DYDGYVRYAKMQYQETQGEDDRRLHEQAVVDWNLHREMEQITKMDPEDYYGILGVSEDASVPEIKKSFRRLAFKYHPNKTRVKGATEAMRTIQKAYFEVNTEEKKAAYDR
;
A
#
# COMPACT_ATOMS: atom_id res chain seq x y z
N ASP A 1 17.20 6.11 -5.99
CA ASP A 1 16.06 5.22 -5.69
C ASP A 1 15.75 5.29 -4.19
N TYR A 2 14.66 4.67 -3.71
CA TYR A 2 14.27 4.74 -2.29
C TYR A 2 15.27 4.02 -1.37
N ASP A 3 15.97 2.98 -1.85
CA ASP A 3 16.97 2.24 -1.08
C ASP A 3 18.21 3.12 -0.80
N GLY A 4 18.71 3.83 -1.81
CA GLY A 4 19.78 4.82 -1.64
C GLY A 4 19.40 5.96 -0.68
N TYR A 5 18.14 6.42 -0.71
CA TYR A 5 17.65 7.43 0.22
C TYR A 5 17.64 6.95 1.68
N VAL A 6 17.18 5.72 1.93
CA VAL A 6 17.22 5.11 3.28
C VAL A 6 18.66 4.97 3.76
N ARG A 7 19.58 4.49 2.90
CA ARG A 7 21.00 4.34 3.25
C ARG A 7 21.64 5.69 3.61
N TYR A 8 21.35 6.74 2.84
CA TYR A 8 21.83 8.09 3.12
C TYR A 8 21.31 8.60 4.48
N ALA A 9 20.00 8.54 4.71
CA ALA A 9 19.41 9.02 5.97
C ALA A 9 19.94 8.25 7.19
N LYS A 10 20.17 6.94 7.04
CA LYS A 10 20.79 6.10 8.07
C LYS A 10 22.22 6.55 8.39
N MET A 11 23.02 6.83 7.36
CA MET A 11 24.41 7.28 7.52
C MET A 11 24.47 8.61 8.27
N GLN A 12 23.63 9.57 7.89
CA GLN A 12 23.54 10.86 8.57
C GLN A 12 23.17 10.71 10.05
N TYR A 13 22.14 9.91 10.36
CA TYR A 13 21.77 9.63 11.75
C TYR A 13 22.91 8.96 12.54
N GLN A 14 23.64 8.02 11.93
CA GLN A 14 24.77 7.36 12.58
C GLN A 14 25.91 8.33 12.92
N GLU A 15 26.14 9.32 12.07
CA GLU A 15 27.17 10.35 12.24
C GLU A 15 26.79 11.38 13.30
N THR A 16 25.57 11.93 13.23
CA THR A 16 25.15 13.07 14.06
C THR A 16 24.51 12.66 15.37
N GLN A 17 23.87 11.48 15.42
CA GLN A 17 22.98 11.03 16.49
C GLN A 17 21.85 12.05 16.82
N GLY A 18 21.55 12.97 15.89
CA GLY A 18 20.55 14.02 16.08
C GLY A 18 19.11 13.51 15.98
N GLU A 19 18.18 14.13 16.72
CA GLU A 19 16.76 13.75 16.66
C GLU A 19 16.14 13.96 15.27
N ASP A 20 16.52 15.04 14.57
CA ASP A 20 15.97 15.34 13.25
C ASP A 20 16.46 14.33 12.20
N ASP A 21 17.73 13.91 12.27
CA ASP A 21 18.28 12.87 11.38
C ASP A 21 17.67 11.50 11.70
N ARG A 22 17.40 11.22 12.98
CA ARG A 22 16.64 10.03 13.37
C ARG A 22 15.24 10.03 12.73
N ARG A 23 14.50 11.14 12.84
CA ARG A 23 13.17 11.30 12.23
C ARG A 23 13.22 11.17 10.71
N LEU A 24 14.24 11.74 10.07
CA LEU A 24 14.46 11.62 8.64
C LEU A 24 14.68 10.16 8.23
N HIS A 25 15.52 9.42 8.96
CA HIS A 25 15.76 8.00 8.71
C HIS A 25 14.49 7.17 8.93
N GLU A 26 13.75 7.40 10.01
CA GLU A 26 12.48 6.74 10.28
C GLU A 26 11.46 6.99 9.14
N GLN A 27 11.32 8.25 8.70
CA GLN A 27 10.45 8.60 7.58
C GLN A 27 10.89 7.96 6.27
N ALA A 28 12.20 7.95 5.97
CA ALA A 28 12.75 7.33 4.78
C ALA A 28 12.43 5.83 4.72
N VAL A 29 12.52 5.12 5.87
CA VAL A 29 12.15 3.71 5.98
C VAL A 29 10.66 3.50 5.74
N VAL A 30 9.81 4.38 6.29
CA VAL A 30 8.35 4.33 6.05
C VAL A 30 8.05 4.51 4.56
N ASP A 31 8.64 5.53 3.92
CA ASP A 31 8.42 5.82 2.51
C ASP A 31 8.90 4.69 1.59
N TRP A 32 10.05 4.08 1.91
CA TRP A 32 10.58 2.92 1.19
C TRP A 32 9.65 1.72 1.29
N ASN A 33 9.14 1.41 2.49
CA ASN A 33 8.18 0.33 2.67
C ASN A 33 6.88 0.57 1.89
N LEU A 34 6.34 1.79 1.97
CA LEU A 34 5.14 2.19 1.22
C LEU A 34 5.35 2.05 -0.28
N HIS A 35 6.50 2.50 -0.80
CA HIS A 35 6.82 2.39 -2.22
C HIS A 35 6.83 0.92 -2.67
N ARG A 36 7.49 0.04 -1.91
CA ARG A 36 7.58 -1.39 -2.25
C ARG A 36 6.22 -2.08 -2.24
N GLU A 37 5.39 -1.80 -1.25
CA GLU A 37 4.03 -2.35 -1.19
C GLU A 37 3.16 -1.85 -2.34
N MET A 38 3.20 -0.54 -2.65
CA MET A 38 2.48 0.03 -3.79
C MET A 38 2.94 -0.60 -5.10
N GLU A 39 4.26 -0.76 -5.28
CA GLU A 39 4.82 -1.39 -6.46
C GLU A 39 4.33 -2.83 -6.61
N GLN A 40 4.31 -3.61 -5.52
CA GLN A 40 3.77 -4.96 -5.51
C GLN A 40 2.29 -4.99 -5.91
N ILE A 41 1.46 -4.09 -5.37
CA ILE A 41 0.04 -3.98 -5.72
C ILE A 41 -0.12 -3.68 -7.21
N THR A 42 0.69 -2.78 -7.77
CA THR A 42 0.60 -2.42 -9.20
C THR A 42 1.13 -3.50 -10.15
N LYS A 43 2.00 -4.39 -9.67
CA LYS A 43 2.57 -5.51 -10.45
C LYS A 43 1.72 -6.79 -10.37
N MET A 44 0.80 -6.86 -9.43
CA MET A 44 -0.09 -8.01 -9.26
C MET A 44 -1.01 -8.17 -10.47
N ASP A 45 -1.54 -9.38 -10.63
CA ASP A 45 -2.55 -9.62 -11.66
C ASP A 45 -3.73 -8.64 -11.43
N PRO A 46 -4.10 -7.82 -12.43
CA PRO A 46 -5.23 -6.90 -12.32
C PRO A 46 -6.57 -7.57 -12.04
N GLU A 47 -6.66 -8.89 -12.20
CA GLU A 47 -7.82 -9.73 -11.91
C GLU A 47 -7.74 -10.41 -10.54
N ASP A 48 -6.60 -10.39 -9.84
CA ASP A 48 -6.44 -10.92 -8.48
C ASP A 48 -6.95 -9.92 -7.43
N TYR A 49 -8.27 -9.79 -7.33
CA TYR A 49 -8.90 -8.82 -6.45
C TYR A 49 -8.63 -9.08 -4.97
N TYR A 50 -8.55 -10.35 -4.55
CA TYR A 50 -8.29 -10.73 -3.16
C TYR A 50 -6.83 -10.45 -2.77
N GLY A 51 -5.87 -10.77 -3.64
CA GLY A 51 -4.46 -10.43 -3.46
C GLY A 51 -4.23 -8.92 -3.43
N ILE A 52 -4.85 -8.16 -4.35
CA ILE A 52 -4.77 -6.68 -4.37
C ILE A 52 -5.31 -6.09 -3.06
N LEU A 53 -6.40 -6.64 -2.54
CA LEU A 53 -7.01 -6.21 -1.28
C LEU A 53 -6.30 -6.78 -0.05
N GLY A 54 -5.35 -7.70 -0.22
CA GLY A 54 -4.63 -8.36 0.88
C GLY A 54 -5.57 -9.09 1.83
N VAL A 55 -6.55 -9.79 1.29
CA VAL A 55 -7.51 -10.62 2.02
C VAL A 55 -7.52 -12.04 1.42
N SER A 56 -8.05 -12.98 2.18
CA SER A 56 -8.25 -14.35 1.69
C SER A 56 -9.45 -14.42 0.72
N GLU A 57 -9.50 -15.43 -0.14
CA GLU A 57 -10.60 -15.66 -1.10
C GLU A 57 -11.93 -15.98 -0.39
N ASP A 58 -11.85 -16.53 0.82
CA ASP A 58 -12.98 -16.78 1.72
C ASP A 58 -13.41 -15.54 2.52
N ALA A 59 -12.74 -14.39 2.34
CA ALA A 59 -13.04 -13.18 3.10
C ALA A 59 -14.47 -12.71 2.85
N SER A 60 -15.15 -12.38 3.94
CA SER A 60 -16.49 -11.83 3.91
C SER A 60 -16.50 -10.39 3.36
N VAL A 61 -17.62 -9.94 2.79
CA VAL A 61 -17.80 -8.56 2.33
C VAL A 61 -17.43 -7.51 3.41
N PRO A 62 -17.77 -7.68 4.70
CA PRO A 62 -17.30 -6.79 5.77
C PRO A 62 -15.77 -6.74 5.92
N GLU A 63 -15.07 -7.86 5.75
CA GLU A 63 -13.61 -7.94 5.82
C GLU A 63 -12.96 -7.27 4.62
N ILE A 64 -13.48 -7.51 3.41
CA ILE A 64 -13.09 -6.81 2.18
C ILE A 64 -13.21 -5.28 2.39
N LYS A 65 -14.35 -4.82 2.90
CA LYS A 65 -14.60 -3.39 3.17
C LYS A 65 -13.65 -2.83 4.24
N LYS A 66 -13.32 -3.63 5.26
CA LYS A 66 -12.36 -3.24 6.31
C LYS A 66 -10.95 -3.11 5.73
N SER A 67 -10.54 -4.05 4.89
CA SER A 67 -9.25 -4.01 4.21
C SER A 67 -9.13 -2.81 3.28
N PHE A 68 -10.15 -2.58 2.45
CA PHE A 68 -10.21 -1.41 1.56
C PHE A 68 -10.04 -0.09 2.32
N ARG A 69 -10.75 0.11 3.44
CA ARG A 69 -10.60 1.33 4.26
C ARG A 69 -9.18 1.52 4.80
N ARG A 70 -8.52 0.42 5.22
CA ARG A 70 -7.14 0.44 5.71
C ARG A 70 -6.17 0.83 4.59
N LEU A 71 -6.29 0.22 3.42
CA LEU A 71 -5.44 0.51 2.26
C LEU A 71 -5.67 1.94 1.74
N ALA A 72 -6.94 2.37 1.66
CA ALA A 72 -7.31 3.72 1.25
C ALA A 72 -6.71 4.80 2.16
N PHE A 73 -6.65 4.56 3.47
CA PHE A 73 -6.00 5.47 4.41
C PHE A 73 -4.47 5.48 4.24
N LYS A 74 -3.87 4.30 4.06
CA LYS A 74 -2.41 4.11 3.94
C LYS A 74 -1.84 4.69 2.64
N TYR A 75 -2.57 4.59 1.54
CA TYR A 75 -2.10 4.96 0.20
C TYR A 75 -2.81 6.18 -0.38
N HIS A 76 -3.49 6.96 0.46
CA HIS A 76 -4.19 8.16 -0.01
C HIS A 76 -3.21 9.18 -0.64
N PRO A 77 -3.41 9.65 -1.89
CA PRO A 77 -2.43 10.50 -2.59
C PRO A 77 -2.18 11.85 -1.90
N ASN A 78 -3.17 12.39 -1.17
CA ASN A 78 -2.96 13.62 -0.39
C ASN A 78 -2.09 13.43 0.86
N LYS A 79 -2.05 12.22 1.43
CA LYS A 79 -1.29 11.94 2.67
C LYS A 79 0.07 11.34 2.36
N THR A 80 0.14 10.52 1.32
CA THR A 80 1.33 9.76 0.95
C THR A 80 1.93 10.35 -0.32
N ARG A 81 3.08 11.02 -0.18
CA ARG A 81 3.81 11.65 -1.30
C ARG A 81 4.78 10.69 -2.01
N VAL A 82 4.53 9.39 -1.86
CA VAL A 82 5.34 8.32 -2.46
C VAL A 82 4.91 8.10 -3.90
N LYS A 83 5.87 7.88 -4.81
CA LYS A 83 5.59 7.60 -6.21
C LYS A 83 4.79 6.29 -6.34
N GLY A 84 3.73 6.32 -7.14
CA GLY A 84 2.85 5.17 -7.38
C GLY A 84 1.62 5.10 -6.48
N ALA A 85 1.44 6.04 -5.55
CA ALA A 85 0.27 6.08 -4.66
C ALA A 85 -1.06 6.17 -5.42
N THR A 86 -1.11 6.99 -6.48
CA THR A 86 -2.32 7.15 -7.30
C THR A 86 -2.67 5.87 -8.04
N GLU A 87 -1.67 5.22 -8.63
CA GLU A 87 -1.81 3.99 -9.40
C GLU A 87 -2.22 2.83 -8.50
N ALA A 88 -1.53 2.63 -7.38
CA ALA A 88 -1.90 1.61 -6.38
C ALA A 88 -3.32 1.84 -5.85
N MET A 89 -3.68 3.09 -5.56
CA MET A 89 -5.03 3.43 -5.08
C MET A 89 -6.10 3.12 -6.13
N ARG A 90 -5.85 3.38 -7.41
CA ARG A 90 -6.77 3.00 -8.50
C ARG A 90 -6.94 1.48 -8.59
N THR A 91 -5.86 0.71 -8.50
CA THR A 91 -5.90 -0.75 -8.50
C THR A 91 -6.74 -1.29 -7.33
N ILE A 92 -6.52 -0.76 -6.12
CA ILE A 92 -7.30 -1.11 -4.93
C ILE A 92 -8.78 -0.75 -5.07
N GLN A 93 -9.09 0.42 -5.61
CA GLN A 93 -10.47 0.85 -5.83
C GLN A 93 -11.19 -0.05 -6.84
N LYS A 94 -10.51 -0.43 -7.93
CA LYS A 94 -11.05 -1.37 -8.92
C LYS A 94 -11.36 -2.72 -8.27
N ALA A 95 -10.37 -3.33 -7.61
CA ALA A 95 -10.56 -4.62 -6.94
C ALA A 95 -11.72 -4.58 -5.94
N TYR A 96 -11.78 -3.56 -5.09
CA TYR A 96 -12.90 -3.39 -4.17
C TYR A 96 -14.24 -3.30 -4.91
N PHE A 97 -14.33 -2.53 -6.00
CA PHE A 97 -15.59 -2.38 -6.72
C PHE A 97 -16.12 -3.70 -7.28
N GLU A 98 -15.26 -4.63 -7.66
CA GLU A 98 -15.63 -5.93 -8.23
C GLU A 98 -16.01 -6.99 -7.21
N VAL A 99 -15.70 -6.81 -5.91
CA VAL A 99 -16.03 -7.81 -4.86
C VAL A 99 -16.66 -7.19 -3.60
N ASN A 100 -17.17 -5.94 -3.66
CA ASN A 100 -17.72 -5.25 -2.49
C ASN A 100 -19.15 -5.60 -2.10
N THR A 101 -19.84 -6.43 -2.87
CA THR A 101 -21.16 -6.98 -2.49
C THR A 101 -21.17 -8.48 -2.68
N GLU A 102 -22.11 -9.15 -2.01
CA GLU A 102 -22.24 -10.60 -2.08
C GLU A 102 -22.53 -11.05 -3.51
N GLU A 103 -23.36 -10.29 -4.25
CA GLU A 103 -23.68 -10.61 -5.64
C GLU A 103 -22.45 -10.51 -6.55
N LYS A 104 -21.61 -9.50 -6.35
CA LYS A 104 -20.41 -9.29 -7.16
C LYS A 104 -19.31 -10.29 -6.81
N LYS A 105 -19.08 -10.53 -5.52
CA LYS A 105 -18.18 -11.58 -5.04
C LYS A 105 -18.58 -12.94 -5.61
N ALA A 106 -19.86 -13.30 -5.48
CA ALA A 106 -20.38 -14.56 -6.01
C ALA A 106 -20.42 -14.63 -7.55
N ALA A 107 -20.35 -13.50 -8.26
CA ALA A 107 -20.20 -13.49 -9.72
C ALA A 107 -18.74 -13.69 -10.14
N TYR A 108 -17.80 -13.16 -9.35
CA TYR A 108 -16.37 -13.33 -9.54
C TYR A 108 -15.88 -14.75 -9.20
N ASP A 109 -16.44 -15.37 -8.15
CA ASP A 109 -16.04 -16.69 -7.67
C ASP A 109 -16.58 -17.88 -8.53
N ARG A 110 -17.35 -17.63 -9.59
CA ARG A 110 -17.98 -18.66 -10.44
C ARG A 110 -17.13 -19.00 -11.67
#